data_AF-A0A343TLL8-F1
#
_entry.id   AF-A0A343TLL8-F1
#
_cell.length_a   1.000
_cell.length_b   1.000
_cell.length_c   1.000
_cell.angle_alpha   90.00
_cell.angle_beta   90.00
_cell.angle_gamma   90.00
#
_symmetry.space_group_name_H-M   'P 1'
#
loop_
_entity.id
_entity.type
_entity.pdbx_description
1 polymer ?
#
loop_
_entity_poly.entity_id
_entity_poly.type
_entity_poly.pdbx_seq_one_letter_code
_entity_poly.pdbx_strand_id
1 'polypeptide(L)'
;MPIRFRGRQTQFYIDIIYGIAFSVGFAYLLFVGMDPRVAAFQGGLVLGYFLRVWENMSVYEQILEEEVAAEAQEAVAQEVEDTVPGAAEQQVTQEIEERVPEEVTSEVEEQVPDEVTSEVEERVPEEVTSEVEEQVPEEVTSEVEQQVEQAVERQMEDGMGEQIEAEVDERIGEEVEKRLDDRVEDHTEDGSDGDESSR
;
A
#
# COMPACT_ATOMS: atom_id res chain seq x y z
N MET A 1 -11.90 17.07 -51.83
CA MET A 1 -12.15 17.36 -53.26
C MET A 1 -13.31 18.35 -53.32
N PRO A 2 -13.24 19.54 -53.96
CA PRO A 2 -14.28 20.55 -53.78
C PRO A 2 -15.55 20.19 -54.57
N ILE A 3 -16.50 19.66 -53.81
CA ILE A 3 -17.96 19.69 -53.94
C ILE A 3 -18.51 20.40 -55.19
N ARG A 4 -19.08 19.64 -56.13
CA ARG A 4 -19.82 20.13 -57.32
C ARG A 4 -21.34 20.22 -57.08
N PHE A 5 -21.82 20.60 -55.88
CA PHE A 5 -23.26 20.81 -55.66
C PHE A 5 -23.82 22.04 -56.38
N ARG A 6 -22.96 23.04 -56.66
CA ARG A 6 -23.41 24.32 -57.24
C ARG A 6 -24.06 24.15 -58.63
N GLY A 7 -23.66 23.15 -59.41
CA GLY A 7 -24.29 22.87 -60.71
C GLY A 7 -25.68 22.24 -60.59
N ARG A 8 -25.82 21.25 -59.69
CA ARG A 8 -27.03 20.43 -59.55
C ARG A 8 -28.15 21.15 -58.80
N GLN A 9 -27.78 21.90 -57.74
CA GLN A 9 -28.74 22.71 -56.98
C GLN A 9 -29.35 23.80 -57.86
N THR A 10 -28.55 24.43 -58.72
CA THR A 10 -29.02 25.41 -59.70
C THR A 10 -29.97 24.76 -60.72
N GLN A 11 -29.69 23.53 -61.16
CA GLN A 11 -30.53 22.79 -62.09
C GLN A 11 -31.90 22.44 -61.49
N PHE A 12 -31.95 22.06 -60.21
CA PHE A 12 -33.21 21.81 -59.50
C PHE A 12 -34.08 23.07 -59.37
N TYR A 13 -33.50 24.21 -58.98
CA TYR A 13 -34.23 25.47 -58.89
C TYR A 13 -34.74 25.95 -60.25
N ILE A 14 -33.91 25.77 -61.29
CA ILE A 14 -34.31 26.01 -62.68
C ILE A 14 -35.52 25.15 -63.02
N ASP A 15 -35.46 23.85 -62.75
CA ASP A 15 -36.57 22.93 -63.01
C ASP A 15 -37.84 23.32 -62.20
N ILE A 16 -37.74 23.73 -60.94
CA ILE A 16 -38.92 24.19 -60.18
C ILE A 16 -39.53 25.45 -60.81
N ILE A 17 -38.72 26.45 -61.14
CA ILE A 17 -39.21 27.73 -61.67
C ILE A 17 -39.88 27.54 -63.03
N TYR A 18 -39.28 26.75 -63.92
CA TYR A 18 -39.89 26.42 -65.20
C TYR A 18 -41.18 25.61 -65.02
N GLY A 19 -41.24 24.71 -64.05
CA GLY A 19 -42.46 23.95 -63.73
C GLY A 19 -43.61 24.82 -63.25
N ILE A 20 -43.32 25.79 -62.38
CA ILE A 20 -44.30 26.76 -61.90
C ILE A 20 -44.77 27.64 -63.06
N ALA A 21 -43.84 28.18 -63.87
CA ALA A 21 -44.18 29.02 -65.01
C ALA A 21 -45.06 28.26 -66.03
N PHE A 22 -44.74 27.00 -66.30
CA PHE A 22 -45.50 26.14 -67.21
C PHE A 22 -46.90 25.80 -66.65
N SER A 23 -47.00 25.53 -65.35
CA SER A 23 -48.27 25.24 -64.66
C SER A 23 -49.20 26.46 -64.63
N VAL A 24 -48.65 27.66 -64.39
CA VAL A 24 -49.41 28.92 -64.44
C VAL A 24 -49.90 29.19 -65.86
N GLY A 25 -49.06 28.96 -66.88
CA GLY A 25 -49.45 29.08 -68.28
C GLY A 25 -50.59 28.13 -68.66
N PHE A 26 -50.51 26.87 -68.22
CA PHE A 26 -51.57 25.89 -68.42
C PHE A 26 -52.89 26.30 -67.73
N ALA A 27 -52.82 26.73 -66.46
CA ALA A 27 -53.99 27.20 -65.71
C ALA A 27 -54.65 28.42 -66.35
N TYR A 28 -53.85 29.38 -66.85
CA TYR A 28 -54.36 30.53 -67.60
C TYR A 28 -55.12 30.10 -68.86
N LEU A 29 -54.56 29.17 -69.62
CA LEU A 29 -55.19 28.71 -70.86
C LEU A 29 -56.49 27.93 -70.62
N LEU A 30 -56.61 27.20 -69.50
CA LEU A 30 -57.88 26.58 -69.10
C LEU A 30 -58.97 27.64 -68.86
N PHE A 31 -58.62 28.79 -68.29
CA PHE A 31 -59.56 29.87 -68.00
C PHE A 31 -60.03 30.63 -69.25
N VAL A 32 -59.18 30.71 -70.29
CA VAL A 32 -59.49 31.41 -71.55
C VAL A 32 -60.34 30.57 -72.53
N GLY A 33 -60.62 29.31 -72.20
CA GLY A 33 -61.46 28.42 -73.01
C GLY A 33 -60.68 27.68 -74.10
N MET A 34 -59.77 26.81 -73.69
CA MET A 34 -58.94 25.99 -74.57
C MET A 34 -59.70 24.78 -75.16
N ASP A 35 -59.34 24.38 -76.39
CA ASP A 35 -59.79 23.13 -77.00
C ASP A 35 -59.39 21.90 -76.14
N PRO A 36 -60.32 20.97 -75.85
CA PRO A 36 -60.05 19.79 -75.02
C PRO A 36 -58.83 18.96 -75.46
N ARG A 37 -58.50 18.93 -76.76
CA ARG A 37 -57.34 18.18 -77.29
C ARG A 37 -56.01 18.82 -76.90
N VAL A 38 -55.96 20.16 -76.93
CA VAL A 38 -54.78 20.92 -76.51
C VAL A 38 -54.61 20.82 -74.99
N ALA A 39 -55.72 20.84 -74.25
CA ALA A 39 -55.70 20.68 -72.80
C ALA A 39 -55.18 19.31 -72.39
N ALA A 40 -55.57 18.23 -73.08
CA ALA A 40 -55.07 16.89 -72.82
C ALA A 40 -53.55 16.77 -73.10
N PHE A 41 -53.07 17.35 -74.20
CA PHE A 41 -51.64 17.33 -74.54
C PHE A 41 -50.80 18.13 -73.53
N GLN A 42 -51.21 19.37 -73.22
CA GLN A 42 -50.50 20.20 -72.25
C GLN A 42 -50.59 19.63 -70.83
N GLY A 43 -51.73 19.07 -70.44
CA GLY A 43 -51.88 18.38 -69.15
C GLY A 43 -50.91 17.21 -69.00
N GLY A 44 -50.68 16.44 -70.08
CA GLY A 44 -49.66 15.39 -70.11
C GLY A 44 -48.24 15.93 -69.94
N LEU A 45 -47.92 17.08 -70.53
CA LEU A 45 -46.62 17.74 -70.35
C LEU A 45 -46.42 18.24 -68.92
N VAL A 46 -47.45 18.87 -68.32
CA VAL A 46 -47.40 19.31 -66.90
C VAL A 46 -47.21 18.11 -65.98
N LEU A 47 -47.96 17.02 -66.19
CA LEU A 47 -47.87 15.82 -65.38
C LEU A 47 -46.51 15.13 -65.53
N GLY A 48 -46.01 15.00 -66.76
CA GLY A 48 -44.67 14.44 -67.03
C GLY A 48 -43.57 15.28 -66.40
N TYR A 49 -43.72 16.61 -66.43
CA TYR A 49 -42.80 17.52 -65.77
C TYR A 49 -42.80 17.34 -64.25
N PHE A 50 -43.99 17.23 -63.65
CA PHE A 50 -44.14 16.98 -62.23
C PHE A 50 -43.46 15.67 -61.80
N LEU A 51 -43.66 14.59 -62.54
CA LEU A 51 -43.00 13.31 -62.28
C LEU A 51 -41.48 13.39 -62.40
N ARG A 52 -40.96 14.13 -63.39
CA ARG A 52 -39.52 14.37 -63.55
C ARG A 52 -38.92 15.14 -62.38
N VAL A 53 -39.61 16.18 -61.90
CA VAL A 53 -39.16 16.95 -60.72
C VAL A 53 -39.20 16.10 -59.47
N TRP A 54 -40.22 15.25 -59.33
CA TRP A 54 -40.37 14.35 -58.20
C TRP A 54 -39.27 13.26 -58.15
N GLU A 55 -38.94 12.66 -59.29
CA GLU A 55 -37.80 11.73 -59.41
C GLU A 55 -36.47 12.42 -59.09
N ASN A 56 -36.28 13.65 -59.59
CA ASN A 56 -35.11 14.44 -59.24
C ASN A 56 -35.02 14.67 -57.72
N MET A 57 -36.13 15.00 -57.05
CA MET A 57 -36.18 15.26 -55.59
C MET A 57 -35.70 14.05 -54.76
N SER A 58 -36.20 12.85 -55.04
CA SER A 58 -35.85 11.66 -54.24
C SER A 58 -34.37 11.30 -54.33
N VAL A 59 -33.76 11.53 -55.50
CA VAL A 59 -32.31 11.35 -55.69
C VAL A 59 -31.50 12.45 -55.00
N TYR A 60 -32.04 13.66 -54.83
CA TYR A 60 -31.38 14.71 -54.05
C TYR A 60 -31.30 14.36 -52.57
N GLU A 61 -32.40 13.88 -51.96
CA GLU A 61 -32.44 13.54 -50.54
C GLU A 61 -31.43 12.45 -50.19
N GLN A 62 -31.40 11.36 -50.96
CA GLN A 62 -30.51 10.23 -50.69
C GLN A 62 -29.02 10.62 -50.74
N ILE A 63 -28.61 11.41 -51.73
CA ILE A 63 -27.20 11.81 -51.90
C ILE A 63 -26.80 12.85 -50.85
N LEU A 64 -27.74 13.72 -50.45
CA LEU A 64 -27.49 14.72 -49.42
C LEU A 64 -27.32 14.06 -48.04
N GLU A 65 -28.15 13.07 -47.72
CA GLU A 65 -28.04 12.30 -46.47
C GLU A 65 -26.70 11.56 -46.38
N GLU A 66 -26.28 10.89 -47.46
CA GLU A 66 -25.03 10.13 -47.48
C GLU A 66 -23.79 11.02 -47.29
N GLU A 67 -23.71 12.15 -47.99
CA GLU A 67 -22.56 13.05 -47.86
C GLU A 67 -22.57 13.83 -46.54
N VAL A 68 -23.73 14.31 -46.06
CA VAL A 68 -23.81 14.99 -44.75
C VAL A 68 -23.47 14.04 -43.62
N ALA A 69 -23.92 12.77 -43.70
CA ALA A 69 -23.54 11.75 -42.73
C ALA A 69 -22.03 11.49 -42.76
N ALA A 70 -21.42 11.40 -43.94
CA ALA A 70 -19.98 11.21 -44.08
C ALA A 70 -19.17 12.40 -43.55
N GLU A 71 -19.55 13.63 -43.88
CA GLU A 71 -18.88 14.85 -43.41
C GLU A 71 -19.04 15.02 -41.89
N ALA A 72 -20.24 14.75 -41.34
CA ALA A 72 -20.46 14.77 -39.91
C ALA A 72 -19.65 13.69 -39.18
N GLN A 73 -19.55 12.49 -39.76
CA GLN A 73 -18.75 11.41 -39.19
C GLN A 73 -17.26 11.75 -39.19
N GLU A 74 -16.75 12.35 -40.27
CA GLU A 74 -15.35 12.78 -40.36
C GLU A 74 -15.04 13.92 -39.37
N ALA A 75 -15.94 14.90 -39.25
CA ALA A 75 -15.80 16.00 -38.30
C ALA A 75 -15.79 15.51 -36.84
N VAL A 76 -16.71 14.61 -36.49
CA VAL A 76 -16.76 14.01 -35.14
C VAL A 76 -15.53 13.14 -34.89
N ALA A 77 -15.06 12.38 -35.88
CA ALA A 77 -13.87 11.55 -35.73
C ALA A 77 -12.62 12.41 -35.43
N GLN A 78 -12.42 13.51 -36.16
CA GLN A 78 -11.32 14.44 -35.92
C GLN A 78 -11.43 15.12 -34.55
N GLU A 79 -12.61 15.60 -34.18
CA GLU A 79 -12.80 16.27 -32.89
C GLU A 79 -12.52 15.30 -31.71
N VAL A 80 -12.95 14.04 -31.83
CA VAL A 80 -12.68 13.00 -30.85
C VAL A 80 -11.19 12.66 -30.79
N GLU A 81 -10.52 12.52 -31.93
CA GLU A 81 -9.09 12.17 -32.00
C GLU A 81 -8.20 13.28 -31.42
N ASP A 82 -8.52 14.54 -31.65
CA ASP A 82 -7.70 15.66 -31.16
C ASP A 82 -8.02 16.05 -29.71
N THR A 83 -9.29 16.02 -29.31
CA THR A 83 -9.73 16.63 -28.04
C THR A 83 -9.74 15.64 -26.89
N VAL A 84 -10.12 14.39 -27.14
CA VAL A 84 -10.27 13.39 -26.07
C VAL A 84 -8.93 13.02 -25.42
N PRO A 85 -7.83 12.80 -26.15
CA PRO A 85 -6.55 12.46 -25.52
C PRO A 85 -6.05 13.57 -24.60
N GLY A 86 -6.06 14.82 -25.08
CA GLY A 86 -5.58 15.96 -24.29
C GLY A 86 -6.44 16.26 -23.05
N ALA A 87 -7.76 16.12 -23.16
CA ALA A 87 -8.67 16.29 -22.02
C ALA A 87 -8.55 15.15 -21.00
N ALA A 88 -8.37 13.91 -21.47
CA ALA A 88 -8.16 12.75 -20.60
C ALA A 88 -6.81 12.83 -19.89
N GLU A 89 -5.73 13.15 -20.61
CA GLU A 89 -4.40 13.34 -20.03
C GLU A 89 -4.40 14.46 -18.98
N GLN A 90 -4.99 15.62 -19.27
CA GLN A 90 -5.06 16.71 -18.28
C GLN A 90 -5.84 16.34 -17.02
N GLN A 91 -6.98 15.66 -17.16
CA GLN A 91 -7.76 15.24 -16.00
C GLN A 91 -7.02 14.20 -15.16
N VAL A 92 -6.41 13.20 -15.81
CA VAL A 92 -5.64 12.15 -15.13
C VAL A 92 -4.41 12.74 -14.46
N THR A 93 -3.68 13.63 -15.12
CA THR A 93 -2.51 14.30 -14.53
C THR A 93 -2.91 15.16 -13.34
N GLN A 94 -3.98 15.97 -13.43
CA GLN A 94 -4.45 16.76 -12.28
C GLN A 94 -4.88 15.88 -11.11
N GLU A 95 -5.69 14.85 -11.34
CA GLU A 95 -6.11 13.97 -10.24
C GLU A 95 -4.92 13.26 -9.60
N ILE A 96 -3.97 12.76 -10.37
CA ILE A 96 -2.79 12.07 -9.84
C ILE A 96 -1.86 13.03 -9.12
N GLU A 97 -1.55 14.20 -9.71
CA GLU A 97 -0.61 15.15 -9.13
C GLU A 97 -1.15 15.87 -7.90
N GLU A 98 -2.46 16.10 -7.80
CA GLU A 98 -3.04 16.80 -6.63
C GLU A 98 -3.48 15.83 -5.54
N ARG A 99 -4.20 14.75 -5.86
CA ARG A 99 -4.83 13.91 -4.83
C ARG A 99 -3.91 12.88 -4.22
N VAL A 100 -3.06 12.25 -5.04
CA VAL A 100 -2.17 11.19 -4.54
C VAL A 100 -1.19 11.70 -3.49
N PRO A 101 -0.49 12.84 -3.67
CA PRO A 101 0.38 13.33 -2.61
C PRO A 101 -0.40 13.74 -1.36
N GLU A 102 -1.59 14.35 -1.48
CA GLU A 102 -2.39 14.68 -0.29
C GLU A 102 -2.83 13.44 0.50
N GLU A 103 -3.33 12.40 -0.16
CA GLU A 103 -3.73 11.14 0.50
C GLU A 103 -2.51 10.42 1.11
N VAL A 104 -1.42 10.30 0.34
CA VAL A 104 -0.20 9.62 0.82
C VAL A 104 0.44 10.39 1.98
N THR A 105 0.51 11.72 1.91
CA THR A 105 1.04 12.52 3.01
C THR A 105 0.15 12.41 4.24
N SER A 106 -1.17 12.45 4.09
CA SER A 106 -2.09 12.31 5.23
C SER A 106 -2.01 10.94 5.88
N GLU A 107 -2.06 9.84 5.10
CA GLU A 107 -1.97 8.49 5.67
C GLU A 107 -0.62 8.21 6.30
N VAL A 108 0.48 8.64 5.68
CA VAL A 108 1.84 8.35 6.17
C VAL A 108 2.21 9.24 7.35
N GLU A 109 1.90 10.54 7.30
CA GLU A 109 2.24 11.45 8.41
C GLU A 109 1.34 11.28 9.62
N GLU A 110 0.08 10.85 9.45
CA GLU A 110 -0.84 10.72 10.58
C GLU A 110 -0.79 9.32 11.20
N GLN A 111 -0.81 8.23 10.41
CA GLN A 111 -0.94 6.88 10.97
C GLN A 111 0.38 6.26 11.41
N VAL A 112 1.49 6.52 10.70
CA VAL A 112 2.78 5.91 11.03
C VAL A 112 3.31 6.35 12.40
N PRO A 113 3.31 7.65 12.78
CA PRO A 113 3.79 8.03 14.09
C PRO A 113 2.89 7.47 15.20
N ASP A 114 1.57 7.39 15.02
CA ASP A 114 0.69 6.83 16.04
C ASP A 114 0.93 5.32 16.25
N GLU A 115 1.10 4.55 15.17
CA GLU A 115 1.36 3.11 15.26
C GLU A 115 2.75 2.83 15.86
N VAL A 116 3.77 3.57 15.41
CA VAL A 116 5.15 3.42 15.92
C VAL A 116 5.24 3.87 17.38
N THR A 117 4.58 4.98 17.74
CA THR A 117 4.59 5.49 19.13
C THR A 117 3.87 4.51 20.04
N SER A 118 2.73 3.96 19.63
CA SER A 118 1.99 2.96 20.41
C SER A 118 2.79 1.67 20.59
N GLU A 119 3.40 1.13 19.54
CA GLU A 119 4.22 -0.08 19.68
C GLU A 119 5.48 0.13 20.51
N VAL A 120 6.19 1.25 20.32
CA VAL A 120 7.46 1.51 21.00
C VAL A 120 7.24 1.94 22.46
N GLU A 121 6.30 2.83 22.73
CA GLU A 121 6.06 3.31 24.10
C GLU A 121 5.34 2.29 24.97
N GLU A 122 4.55 1.37 24.40
CA GLU A 122 3.80 0.40 25.20
C GLU A 122 4.54 -0.94 25.36
N ARG A 123 5.13 -1.49 24.28
CA ARG A 123 5.76 -2.82 24.34
C ARG A 123 7.17 -2.83 24.90
N VAL A 124 7.98 -1.83 24.56
CA VAL A 124 9.38 -1.79 24.99
C VAL A 124 9.50 -1.69 26.51
N PRO A 125 8.78 -0.80 27.23
CA PRO A 125 8.86 -0.81 28.67
C PRO A 125 8.28 -2.08 29.27
N GLU A 126 7.20 -2.67 28.76
CA GLU A 126 6.69 -3.94 29.30
C GLU A 126 7.72 -5.08 29.17
N GLU A 127 8.34 -5.26 28.01
CA GLU A 127 9.36 -6.30 27.82
C GLU A 127 10.62 -6.03 28.65
N VAL A 128 11.13 -4.79 28.64
CA VAL A 128 12.33 -4.43 29.41
C VAL A 128 12.07 -4.54 30.91
N THR A 129 10.90 -4.12 31.38
CA THR A 129 10.57 -4.21 32.81
C THR A 129 10.41 -5.67 33.21
N SER A 130 9.76 -6.50 32.38
CA SER A 130 9.60 -7.94 32.66
C SER A 130 10.95 -8.68 32.66
N GLU A 131 11.80 -8.47 31.66
CA GLU A 131 13.12 -9.11 31.62
C GLU A 131 14.03 -8.65 32.75
N VAL A 132 14.04 -7.34 33.06
CA VAL A 132 14.94 -6.79 34.09
C VAL A 132 14.44 -7.08 35.50
N GLU A 133 13.14 -6.96 35.78
CA GLU A 133 12.60 -7.21 37.12
C GLU A 133 12.52 -8.70 37.44
N GLU A 134 12.38 -9.59 36.46
CA GLU A 134 12.24 -11.02 36.73
C GLU A 134 13.59 -11.76 36.66
N GLN A 135 14.43 -11.51 35.65
CA GLN A 135 15.65 -12.31 35.46
C GLN A 135 16.85 -11.81 36.28
N VAL A 136 17.01 -10.49 36.43
CA VAL A 136 18.16 -9.93 37.17
C VAL A 136 18.17 -10.33 38.64
N PRO A 137 17.07 -10.25 39.41
CA PRO A 137 17.11 -10.68 40.80
C PRO A 137 17.33 -12.19 40.93
N GLU A 138 16.80 -13.04 40.05
CA GLU A 138 17.06 -14.48 40.14
C GLU A 138 18.52 -14.84 39.84
N GLU A 139 19.12 -14.27 38.80
CA GLU A 139 20.54 -14.51 38.49
C GLU A 139 21.45 -13.94 39.58
N VAL A 140 21.23 -12.69 40.00
CA VAL A 140 22.05 -12.05 41.02
C VAL A 140 21.92 -12.77 42.36
N THR A 141 20.72 -13.19 42.75
CA THR A 141 20.53 -13.92 44.02
C THR A 141 21.23 -15.28 43.95
N SER A 142 21.07 -16.02 42.84
CA SER A 142 21.70 -17.34 42.68
C SER A 142 23.23 -17.27 42.64
N GLU A 143 23.80 -16.30 41.92
CA GLU A 143 25.26 -16.13 41.85
C GLU A 143 25.83 -15.65 43.18
N VAL A 144 25.18 -14.70 43.86
CA VAL A 144 25.64 -14.18 45.14
C VAL A 144 25.53 -15.25 46.22
N GLU A 145 24.42 -16.00 46.29
CA GLU A 145 24.27 -17.09 47.26
C GLU A 145 25.35 -18.16 47.05
N GLN A 146 25.57 -18.63 45.82
CA GLN A 146 26.62 -19.64 45.55
C GLN A 146 28.02 -19.12 45.86
N GLN A 147 28.34 -17.87 45.50
CA GLN A 147 29.66 -17.31 45.77
C GLN A 147 29.89 -17.10 47.27
N VAL A 148 28.88 -16.62 48.00
CA VAL A 148 28.97 -16.42 49.46
C VAL A 148 29.09 -17.76 50.16
N GLU A 149 28.27 -18.75 49.80
CA GLU A 149 28.30 -20.08 50.41
C GLU A 149 29.67 -20.75 50.19
N GLN A 150 30.17 -20.76 48.96
CA GLN A 150 31.52 -21.29 48.68
C GLN A 150 32.65 -20.50 49.35
N ALA A 151 32.52 -19.17 49.48
CA ALA A 151 33.53 -18.35 50.13
C ALA A 151 33.56 -18.62 51.65
N VAL A 152 32.39 -18.75 52.28
CA VAL A 152 32.26 -19.05 53.71
C VAL A 152 32.74 -20.47 54.00
N GLU A 153 32.38 -21.45 53.17
CA GLU A 153 32.79 -22.85 53.33
C GLU A 153 34.31 -22.97 53.25
N ARG A 154 34.96 -22.39 52.22
CA ARG A 154 36.43 -22.35 52.13
C ARG A 154 37.07 -21.60 53.30
N GLN A 155 36.51 -20.48 53.73
CA GLN A 155 37.08 -19.72 54.84
C GLN A 155 36.98 -20.50 56.17
N MET A 156 35.91 -21.27 56.37
CA MET A 156 35.78 -22.13 57.55
C MET A 156 36.68 -23.36 57.48
N GLU A 157 36.73 -24.07 56.35
CA GLU A 157 37.60 -25.24 56.20
C GLU A 157 39.08 -24.86 56.28
N ASP A 158 39.52 -23.94 55.43
CA ASP A 158 40.95 -23.61 55.33
C ASP A 158 41.39 -22.70 56.49
N GLY A 159 40.55 -21.76 56.90
CA GLY A 159 40.93 -20.74 57.89
C GLY A 159 40.76 -21.18 59.32
N MET A 160 39.60 -21.76 59.67
CA MET A 160 39.32 -22.19 61.05
C MET A 160 39.80 -23.61 61.31
N GLY A 161 39.68 -24.52 60.33
CA GLY A 161 40.19 -25.89 60.44
C GLY A 161 41.69 -25.92 60.74
N GLU A 162 42.49 -25.24 59.91
CA GLU A 162 43.94 -25.18 60.10
C GLU A 162 44.35 -24.47 61.40
N GLN A 163 43.64 -23.39 61.79
CA GLN A 163 43.94 -22.70 63.04
C GLN A 163 43.62 -23.55 64.27
N ILE A 164 42.48 -24.26 64.27
CA ILE A 164 42.09 -25.13 65.37
C ILE A 164 43.03 -26.33 65.42
N GLU A 165 43.36 -26.95 64.29
CA GLU A 165 44.28 -28.09 64.25
C GLU A 165 45.66 -27.68 64.78
N ALA A 166 46.20 -26.54 64.34
CA ALA A 166 47.47 -26.02 64.83
C ALA A 166 47.43 -25.68 66.33
N GLU A 167 46.38 -24.99 66.82
CA GLU A 167 46.28 -24.62 68.23
C GLU A 167 46.06 -25.84 69.15
N VAL A 168 45.33 -26.85 68.66
CA VAL A 168 45.09 -28.11 69.37
C VAL A 168 46.37 -28.95 69.42
N ASP A 169 47.09 -29.12 68.31
CA ASP A 169 48.35 -29.87 68.29
C ASP A 169 49.41 -29.21 69.18
N GLU A 170 49.53 -27.88 69.13
CA GLU A 170 50.51 -27.16 69.94
C GLU A 170 50.19 -27.24 71.43
N ARG A 171 48.94 -26.95 71.84
CA ARG A 171 48.59 -26.99 73.27
C ARG A 171 48.48 -28.39 73.85
N ILE A 172 47.82 -29.31 73.14
CA ILE A 172 47.63 -30.68 73.66
C ILE A 172 48.95 -31.44 73.57
N GLY A 173 49.73 -31.27 72.50
CA GLY A 173 51.04 -31.87 72.37
C GLY A 173 51.96 -31.48 73.51
N GLU A 174 52.11 -30.19 73.78
CA GLU A 174 52.95 -29.70 74.87
C GLU A 174 52.43 -30.15 76.26
N GLU A 175 51.12 -30.13 76.51
CA GLU A 175 50.59 -30.53 77.81
C GLU A 175 50.71 -32.05 78.05
N VAL A 176 50.54 -32.86 77.01
CA VAL A 176 50.70 -34.31 77.08
C VAL A 176 52.17 -34.70 77.24
N GLU A 177 53.08 -34.07 76.49
CA GLU A 177 54.51 -34.33 76.61
C GLU A 177 55.01 -33.97 78.00
N LYS A 178 54.61 -32.81 78.53
CA LYS A 178 54.99 -32.37 79.88
C LYS A 178 54.47 -33.30 80.98
N ARG A 179 53.22 -33.78 80.88
CA ARG A 179 52.68 -34.77 81.84
C ARG A 179 53.33 -36.15 81.71
N LEU A 180 53.78 -36.54 80.52
CA LEU A 180 54.52 -37.78 80.31
C LEU A 180 55.93 -37.66 80.89
N ASP A 181 56.61 -36.54 80.69
CA ASP A 181 57.93 -36.26 81.26
C ASP A 181 57.88 -36.27 82.80
N ASP A 182 56.94 -35.51 83.39
CA ASP A 182 56.71 -35.48 84.85
C ASP A 182 56.42 -36.88 85.43
N ARG A 183 55.73 -37.75 84.67
CA ARG A 183 55.40 -39.12 85.11
C ARG A 183 56.55 -40.11 84.90
N VAL A 184 57.41 -39.90 83.91
CA VAL A 184 58.59 -40.72 83.66
C VAL A 184 59.70 -40.38 84.66
N GLU A 185 59.83 -39.11 85.05
CA GLU A 185 60.71 -38.68 86.15
C GLU A 185 60.27 -39.31 87.49
N ASP A 186 58.97 -39.28 87.81
CA ASP A 186 58.42 -39.89 89.04
C ASP A 186 58.59 -41.43 89.10
N HIS A 187 58.76 -42.10 87.96
CA HIS A 187 59.04 -43.55 87.90
C HIS A 187 60.51 -43.92 87.73
N THR A 188 61.41 -42.94 87.54
CA THR A 188 62.86 -43.19 87.49
C THR A 188 63.56 -42.86 88.80
N GLU A 189 62.94 -42.08 89.69
CA GLU A 189 63.44 -41.86 91.07
C GLU A 189 63.06 -42.95 92.08
N ASP A 190 62.05 -43.80 91.82
CA ASP A 190 61.61 -44.87 92.76
C ASP A 190 62.26 -46.25 92.50
N GLY A 191 63.22 -46.34 91.58
CA GLY A 191 63.87 -47.61 91.19
C GLY A 191 65.29 -47.81 91.71
N SER A 192 65.87 -46.81 92.38
CA SER A 192 67.29 -46.82 92.75
C SER A 192 67.52 -46.27 94.15
N ASP A 193 67.15 -47.02 95.19
CA ASP A 193 67.90 -47.05 96.45
C ASP A 193 67.35 -48.10 97.43
N GLY A 194 68.27 -48.80 98.11
CA GLY A 194 68.03 -49.37 99.45
C GLY A 194 67.37 -50.76 99.49
N ASP A 195 68.12 -51.86 99.43
CA ASP A 195 68.95 -52.42 100.50
C ASP A 195 68.18 -53.18 101.60
N GLU A 196 68.74 -54.35 101.91
CA GLU A 196 68.66 -55.17 103.13
C GLU A 196 67.50 -54.92 104.13
N SER A 197 66.75 -55.97 104.48
CA SER A 197 66.94 -56.65 105.78
C SER A 197 65.85 -57.69 106.08
N SER A 198 66.34 -58.79 106.65
CA SER A 198 65.69 -59.96 107.23
C SER A 198 64.48 -59.70 108.15
N ARG A 199 63.44 -60.56 108.05
CA ARG A 199 63.05 -61.58 109.06
C ARG A 199 61.78 -62.32 108.66
#